data_AF-A0A537QQ58-F1
#
_entry.id   AF-A0A537QQ58-F1
#
_cell.length_a   1.000
_cell.length_b   1.000
_cell.length_c   1.000
_cell.angle_alpha   90.00
_cell.angle_beta   90.00
_cell.angle_gamma   90.00
#
_symmetry.space_group_name_H-M   'P 1'
#
loop_
_entity.id
_entity.type
_entity.pdbx_description
1 polymer ?
#
loop_
_entity_poly.entity_id
_entity_poly.type
_entity_poly.pdbx_seq_one_letter_code
_entity_poly.pdbx_strand_id
1 'polypeptide(L)'
;MALLVEDTKLREQALAYVIRLYDELTEENGAPTLGTQNQAVDFVLADPELRQAVADWAKTTPIDEATTAPPQRLPRDALYDRARAFLARIMEPPVFVPAPPDRR
;
A
#
# COMPACT_ATOMS: atom_id res chain seq x y z
N MET A 1 -6.13 -20.55 19.41
CA MET A 1 -6.29 -19.08 19.27
C MET A 1 -5.01 -18.49 18.66
N ALA A 2 -4.67 -18.88 17.42
CA ALA A 2 -3.45 -18.42 16.73
C ALA A 2 -3.78 -17.49 15.53
N LEU A 3 -4.91 -17.75 14.86
CA LEU A 3 -5.35 -17.03 13.67
C LEU A 3 -5.42 -15.49 13.82
N LEU A 4 -5.98 -14.98 14.94
CA LEU A 4 -6.14 -13.53 15.16
C LEU A 4 -4.81 -12.76 15.27
N VAL A 5 -3.77 -13.40 15.80
CA VAL A 5 -2.46 -12.75 16.00
C VAL A 5 -1.69 -12.71 14.67
N GLU A 6 -1.80 -13.77 13.87
CA GLU A 6 -1.21 -13.84 12.53
C GLU A 6 -1.84 -12.81 11.59
N ASP A 7 -3.16 -12.66 11.60
CA ASP A 7 -3.87 -11.65 10.81
C ASP A 7 -3.49 -10.21 11.21
N THR A 8 -3.31 -9.93 12.51
CA THR A 8 -2.91 -8.59 12.98
C THR A 8 -1.51 -8.24 12.50
N LYS A 9 -0.55 -9.16 12.67
CA LYS A 9 0.83 -8.96 12.23
C LYS A 9 0.92 -8.81 10.70
N LEU A 10 0.15 -9.61 9.96
CA LEU A 10 0.11 -9.50 8.50
C LEU A 10 -0.49 -8.16 8.05
N ARG A 11 -1.48 -7.63 8.77
CA ARG A 11 -2.04 -6.31 8.49
C ARG A 11 -1.04 -5.19 8.73
N GLU A 12 -0.25 -5.27 9.81
CA GLU A 12 0.85 -4.33 10.08
C GLU A 12 1.92 -4.40 8.98
N GLN A 13 2.29 -5.61 8.55
CA GLN A 13 3.24 -5.84 7.46
C GLN A 13 2.74 -5.27 6.13
N ALA A 14 1.47 -5.49 5.80
CA ALA A 14 0.83 -4.93 4.61
C ALA A 14 0.79 -3.41 4.66
N LEU A 15 0.49 -2.83 5.82
CA LEU A 15 0.49 -1.38 6.01
C LEU A 15 1.88 -0.79 5.81
N ALA A 16 2.91 -1.37 6.43
CA ALA A 16 4.29 -0.94 6.26
C ALA A 16 4.74 -1.01 4.79
N TYR A 17 4.32 -2.06 4.07
CA TYR A 17 4.57 -2.20 2.63
C TYR A 17 3.90 -1.08 1.82
N VAL A 18 2.61 -0.83 2.06
CA VAL A 18 1.82 0.21 1.37
C VAL A 18 2.40 1.60 1.60
N ILE A 19 2.82 1.92 2.82
CA ILE A 19 3.43 3.23 3.14
C ILE A 19 4.72 3.42 2.34
N ARG A 20 5.60 2.41 2.30
CA ARG A 20 6.85 2.49 1.51
C ARG A 20 6.59 2.62 0.03
N LEU A 21 5.61 1.88 -0.49
CA LEU A 21 5.24 1.94 -1.90
C LEU A 21 4.66 3.32 -2.28
N TYR A 22 3.89 3.92 -1.38
CA TYR A 22 3.33 5.25 -1.57
C TYR A 22 4.43 6.31 -1.60
N ASP A 23 5.37 6.27 -0.65
CA ASP A 23 6.54 7.17 -0.60
C ASP A 23 7.36 7.12 -1.90
N GLU A 24 7.59 5.92 -2.45
CA GLU A 24 8.23 5.76 -3.76
C GLU A 24 7.43 6.33 -4.93
N LEU A 25 6.11 6.37 -4.84
CA LEU A 25 5.23 6.77 -5.93
C LEU A 25 4.98 8.27 -5.97
N THR A 26 4.88 8.91 -4.80
CA THR A 26 4.61 10.35 -4.71
C THR A 26 5.89 11.17 -4.69
N GLU A 27 7.05 10.54 -4.43
CA GLU A 27 8.31 11.23 -4.10
C GLU A 27 8.16 12.21 -2.91
N GLU A 28 7.02 12.17 -2.22
CA GLU A 28 6.68 12.95 -1.05
C GLU A 28 6.86 12.07 0.19
N ASN A 29 7.57 12.58 1.20
CA ASN A 29 7.77 11.91 2.49
C ASN A 29 6.47 11.96 3.32
N GLY A 30 5.41 11.32 2.83
CA GLY A 30 4.06 11.40 3.38
C GLY A 30 3.37 10.04 3.36
N ALA A 31 2.54 9.80 4.37
CA ALA A 31 1.68 8.62 4.37
C ALA A 31 0.45 8.85 3.45
N PRO A 32 -0.08 7.79 2.80
CA PRO A 32 -1.35 7.90 2.08
C PRO A 32 -2.47 8.37 3.02
N THR A 33 -3.57 8.88 2.47
CA THR A 33 -4.76 9.15 3.31
C THR A 33 -5.25 7.85 3.98
N LEU A 34 -5.90 7.94 5.15
CA LEU A 34 -6.42 6.75 5.86
C LEU A 34 -7.36 5.90 4.99
N GLY A 35 -8.13 6.52 4.09
CA GLY A 35 -8.97 5.81 3.13
C GLY A 35 -8.13 4.98 2.14
N THR A 36 -7.13 5.61 1.53
CA THR A 36 -6.18 4.95 0.61
C THR A 36 -5.41 3.82 1.28
N GLN A 37 -4.94 4.03 2.51
CA GLN A 37 -4.25 3.00 3.31
C GLN A 37 -5.12 1.77 3.51
N ASN A 38 -6.36 1.95 3.99
CA ASN A 38 -7.26 0.82 4.22
C ASN A 38 -7.58 0.07 2.92
N GLN A 39 -7.88 0.78 1.84
CA GLN A 39 -8.19 0.14 0.54
C GLN A 39 -6.99 -0.67 0.00
N ALA A 40 -5.77 -0.15 0.12
CA ALA A 40 -4.57 -0.86 -0.34
C ALA A 40 -4.23 -2.06 0.54
N VAL A 41 -4.37 -1.93 1.87
CA VAL A 41 -4.18 -3.05 2.79
C VAL A 41 -5.23 -4.14 2.56
N ASP A 42 -6.51 -3.77 2.43
CA ASP A 42 -7.58 -4.74 2.17
C ASP A 42 -7.42 -5.40 0.80
N PHE A 43 -6.88 -4.71 -0.22
CA PHE A 43 -6.55 -5.32 -1.51
C PHE A 43 -5.46 -6.40 -1.38
N VAL A 44 -4.35 -6.09 -0.70
CA VAL A 44 -3.27 -7.05 -0.43
C VAL A 44 -3.79 -8.23 0.37
N LEU A 45 -4.61 -7.95 1.39
CA LEU A 45 -5.23 -8.98 2.20
C LEU A 45 -6.39 -9.69 1.47
N ALA A 46 -6.91 -9.24 0.33
CA ALA A 46 -7.93 -10.00 -0.38
C ALA A 46 -7.32 -11.15 -1.20
N ASP A 47 -6.06 -11.03 -1.59
CA ASP A 47 -5.38 -11.96 -2.49
C ASP A 47 -4.35 -12.83 -1.71
N PRO A 48 -4.51 -14.17 -1.71
CA PRO A 48 -3.61 -15.06 -0.98
C PRO A 48 -2.16 -15.05 -1.50
N GLU A 49 -1.93 -14.79 -2.80
CA GLU A 49 -0.59 -14.65 -3.36
C GLU A 49 0.07 -13.37 -2.83
N LEU A 50 -0.67 -12.26 -2.79
CA LEU A 50 -0.17 -10.98 -2.28
C LEU A 50 0.09 -11.04 -0.77
N ARG A 51 -0.80 -11.69 -0.01
CA ARG A 51 -0.59 -11.97 1.43
C ARG A 51 0.73 -12.69 1.66
N GLN A 52 0.97 -13.78 0.91
CA GLN A 52 2.18 -14.56 1.07
C GLN A 52 3.42 -13.75 0.69
N ALA A 53 3.37 -13.01 -0.41
CA ALA A 53 4.46 -12.14 -0.85
C ALA A 53 4.80 -11.06 0.19
N VAL A 54 3.81 -10.44 0.83
CA VAL A 54 4.03 -9.48 1.91
C VAL A 54 4.64 -10.15 3.14
N ALA A 55 4.18 -11.34 3.50
CA ALA A 55 4.75 -12.10 4.60
C ALA A 55 6.23 -12.46 4.34
N ASP A 56 6.59 -12.82 3.11
CA ASP A 56 7.97 -13.13 2.72
C ASP A 56 8.85 -11.86 2.63
N TRP A 57 8.30 -10.75 2.12
CA TRP A 57 8.95 -9.45 2.18
C TRP A 57 9.26 -9.04 3.64
N ALA A 58 8.31 -9.21 4.54
CA ALA A 58 8.47 -8.88 5.95
C ALA A 58 9.49 -9.76 6.69
N LYS A 59 9.77 -10.98 6.20
CA LYS A 59 10.84 -11.84 6.74
C LYS A 59 12.23 -11.36 6.32
N THR A 60 12.34 -10.78 5.13
CA THR A 60 13.60 -10.33 4.54
C THR A 60 13.92 -8.86 4.87
N THR A 61 12.91 -8.10 5.28
CA THR A 61 13.02 -6.67 5.56
C THR A 61 12.65 -6.40 7.02
N PRO A 62 13.57 -5.87 7.86
CA PRO A 62 13.22 -5.48 9.21
C PRO A 62 12.19 -4.33 9.15
N ILE A 63 10.99 -4.61 9.65
CA ILE A 63 9.92 -3.63 9.87
C ILE A 63 10.10 -3.14 11.30
N ASP A 64 11.24 -2.52 11.57
CA ASP A 64 11.50 -1.94 12.89
C ASP A 64 11.00 -0.49 12.85
N GLU A 65 9.96 -0.19 13.64
CA GLU A 65 9.34 1.14 13.75
C GLU A 65 10.33 2.22 14.23
N ALA A 66 11.50 1.83 14.77
CA ALA A 66 12.54 2.75 15.23
C ALA A 66 13.67 2.99 14.21
N THR A 67 13.57 2.45 12.98
CA THR A 67 14.62 2.66 11.97
C THR A 67 14.49 4.05 11.34
N THR A 68 15.52 4.88 11.55
CA THR A 68 15.68 6.20 10.88
C THR A 68 16.38 6.08 9.53
N ALA A 69 16.63 4.84 9.06
CA ALA A 69 17.26 4.59 7.79
C ALA A 69 16.33 5.05 6.64
N PRO A 70 16.87 5.69 5.60
CA PRO A 70 16.08 6.09 4.45
C PRO A 70 15.35 4.88 3.86
N PRO A 71 14.11 5.04 3.37
CA PRO A 71 13.32 3.93 2.87
C PRO A 71 14.10 3.20 1.78
N GLN A 72 14.44 1.94 2.06
CA GLN A 72 15.08 1.07 1.08
C GLN A 72 14.06 0.77 -0.01
N ARG A 73 14.49 0.91 -1.27
CA ARG A 73 13.62 0.65 -2.41
C ARG A 73 13.05 -0.76 -2.35
N LEU A 74 11.75 -0.87 -2.58
CA LEU A 74 11.05 -2.14 -2.66
C LEU A 74 11.60 -2.96 -3.85
N PRO A 75 11.73 -4.29 -3.69
CA PRO A 75 12.07 -5.15 -4.80
C PRO A 75 10.98 -5.01 -5.89
N ARG A 76 11.41 -4.85 -7.15
CA ARG A 76 10.49 -4.79 -8.31
C ARG A 76 10.05 -6.20 -8.70
N ASP A 77 9.19 -6.78 -7.87
CA ASP A 77 8.58 -8.09 -8.07
C ASP A 77 7.09 -7.97 -8.45
N ALA A 78 6.43 -9.11 -8.62
CA ALA A 78 5.01 -9.14 -8.97
C ALA A 78 4.09 -8.51 -7.92
N LEU A 79 4.49 -8.53 -6.64
CA LEU A 79 3.77 -7.84 -5.57
C LEU A 79 3.88 -6.32 -5.77
N TYR A 80 5.09 -5.83 -6.05
CA TYR A 80 5.32 -4.42 -6.36
C TYR A 80 4.48 -3.96 -7.54
N ASP A 81 4.53 -4.65 -8.68
CA ASP A 81 3.80 -4.22 -9.87
C ASP A 81 2.28 -4.20 -9.65
N ARG A 82 1.72 -5.24 -8.99
CA ARG A 82 0.29 -5.32 -8.71
C ARG A 82 -0.16 -4.27 -7.69
N ALA A 83 0.57 -4.12 -6.58
CA ALA A 83 0.26 -3.13 -5.56
C ALA A 83 0.42 -1.71 -6.10
N ARG A 84 1.46 -1.46 -6.92
CA ARG A 84 1.70 -0.16 -7.57
C ARG A 84 0.58 0.20 -8.52
N ALA A 85 0.14 -0.73 -9.36
CA ALA A 85 -0.96 -0.50 -10.29
C ALA A 85 -2.27 -0.20 -9.55
N PHE A 86 -2.55 -0.93 -8.47
CA PHE A 86 -3.72 -0.67 -7.63
C PHE A 86 -3.65 0.69 -6.94
N LEU A 87 -2.51 1.00 -6.32
CA LEU A 87 -2.30 2.24 -5.59
C LEU A 87 -2.39 3.46 -6.54
N ALA A 88 -1.76 3.39 -7.71
CA ALA A 88 -1.89 4.41 -8.74
C ALA A 88 -3.37 4.65 -9.12
N ARG A 89 -4.13 3.57 -9.33
CA ARG A 89 -5.55 3.66 -9.71
C ARG A 89 -6.44 4.30 -8.64
N ILE A 90 -6.18 4.04 -7.36
CA ILE A 90 -6.98 4.64 -6.27
C ILE A 90 -6.51 6.05 -5.89
N MET A 91 -5.28 6.42 -6.26
CA MET A 91 -4.74 7.76 -6.10
C MET A 91 -5.08 8.69 -7.27
N GLU A 92 -5.42 8.15 -8.45
CA GLU A 92 -5.91 8.95 -9.56
C GLU A 92 -7.11 9.80 -9.08
N PRO A 93 -7.02 11.15 -9.16
CA PRO A 93 -8.13 11.98 -8.75
C PRO A 93 -9.34 11.64 -9.63
N PRO A 94 -10.56 11.57 -9.05
CA PRO A 94 -11.75 11.47 -9.87
C PRO A 94 -11.74 12.67 -10.81
N VAL A 95 -11.68 12.41 -12.11
CA VAL A 95 -11.79 13.45 -13.12
C VAL A 95 -13.22 13.99 -13.02
N PHE A 96 -13.42 14.98 -12.14
CA PHE A 96 -14.65 15.75 -12.11
C PHE A 96 -14.67 16.55 -13.40
N VAL A 97 -15.32 16.02 -14.42
CA VAL A 97 -15.72 16.81 -15.59
C VAL A 97 -16.79 17.77 -15.10
N PRO A 98 -16.53 19.09 -15.02
CA PRO A 98 -17.58 20.04 -14.71
C PRO A 98 -18.63 19.95 -15.83
N ALA A 99 -19.89 19.75 -15.44
CA ALA A 99 -21.01 19.76 -16.38
C ALA A 99 -20.97 21.06 -17.20
N PRO A 100 -21.23 21.02 -18.53
CA PRO A 100 -21.23 22.23 -19.34
C PRO A 100 -22.24 23.23 -18.75
N PRO A 101 -21.93 24.53 -18.74
CA PRO A 101 -22.82 25.53 -18.18
C PRO A 101 -24.16 25.50 -18.92
N ASP A 102 -25.24 25.24 -18.18
CA ASP A 102 -26.61 25.36 -18.65
C ASP A 102 -26.82 26.82 -19.07
N ARG A 103 -26.76 27.10 -20.37
CA ARG A 103 -27.14 28.40 -20.92
C ARG A 103 -28.67 28.47 -20.92
N ARG A 104 -29.22 29.19 -19.94
CA ARG A 104 -30.56 29.76 -20.01
C ARG A 104 -30.51 31.28 -19.91
#